data_AF-A0A2S8VTX6-F1
#
_entry.id   AF-A0A2S8VTX6-F1
#
_cell.length_a   1.000
_cell.length_b   1.000
_cell.length_c   1.000
_cell.angle_alpha   90.00
_cell.angle_beta   90.00
_cell.angle_gamma   90.00
#
_symmetry.space_group_name_H-M   'P 1'
#
loop_
_entity.id
_entity.type
_entity.pdbx_description
1 polymer ?
#
loop_
_entity_poly.entity_id
_entity_poly.type
_entity_poly.pdbx_seq_one_letter_code
_entity_poly.pdbx_strand_id
1 'polypeptide(L)'
;MDEELQRAKANERRRVRRLRMVAALGGMGATAGVLGLVLAGNGKGWTSAAGVVLAFAGLGAVVASLPLAGRYLPDGDTIRVENARGGYRDMVQKKRAVSMALMPLTSLFLVYRGTLGAWNIASGQGEGLDWMMVGLSPMISIVLLMMVAGLDNRGDKKMKRLLEDELTLSFRRDALNAALAAAMVGLLVVFGLGLWRAEAAVAALPGLMFVTASAAGLRYWQLDRRASGG
;
A
#
# COMPACT_ATOMS: atom_id res chain seq x y z
N MET A 1 18.51 34.05 -8.03
CA MET A 1 18.17 32.88 -7.19
C MET A 1 16.81 32.28 -7.60
N ASP A 2 15.78 33.09 -7.83
CA ASP A 2 14.45 32.58 -8.22
C ASP A 2 14.39 31.92 -9.60
N GLU A 3 15.10 32.42 -10.62
CA GLU A 3 15.08 31.81 -11.96
C GLU A 3 15.73 30.42 -12.01
N GLU A 4 16.85 30.23 -11.30
CA GLU A 4 17.51 28.92 -11.19
C GLU A 4 16.62 27.92 -10.44
N LEU A 5 15.94 28.38 -9.38
CA LEU A 5 15.00 27.56 -8.64
C LEU A 5 13.76 27.21 -9.49
N GLN A 6 13.27 28.12 -10.32
CA GLN A 6 12.17 27.83 -11.26
C GLN A 6 12.57 26.83 -12.33
N ARG A 7 13.78 26.95 -12.89
CA ARG A 7 14.34 25.97 -13.85
C ARG A 7 14.49 24.59 -13.20
N ALA A 8 15.05 24.52 -11.99
CA ALA A 8 15.16 23.27 -11.23
C ALA A 8 13.78 22.65 -10.93
N LYS A 9 12.78 23.46 -10.54
CA LYS A 9 11.39 23.01 -10.35
C LYS A 9 10.78 22.44 -11.64
N ALA A 10 11.04 23.04 -12.79
CA ALA A 10 10.53 22.56 -14.08
C ALA A 10 11.19 21.23 -14.49
N ASN A 11 12.50 21.09 -14.30
CA ASN A 11 13.25 19.85 -14.54
C ASN A 11 12.77 18.72 -13.62
N GLU A 12 12.57 19.02 -12.34
CA GLU A 12 12.07 18.04 -11.36
C GLU A 12 10.66 17.56 -11.72
N ARG A 13 9.75 18.47 -12.15
CA ARG A 13 8.41 18.09 -12.64
C ARG A 13 8.49 17.12 -13.83
N ARG A 14 9.40 17.39 -14.80
CA ARG A 14 9.60 16.51 -15.95
C ARG A 14 10.14 15.15 -15.54
N ARG A 15 11.12 15.11 -14.62
CA ARG A 15 11.67 13.86 -14.08
C ARG A 15 10.61 13.05 -13.35
N VAL A 16 9.88 13.65 -12.42
CA VAL A 16 8.80 12.99 -11.67
C VAL A 16 7.72 12.47 -12.62
N ARG A 17 7.36 13.22 -13.67
CA ARG A 17 6.39 12.76 -14.68
C ARG A 17 6.91 11.53 -15.43
N ARG A 18 8.17 11.51 -15.86
CA ARG A 18 8.80 10.37 -16.53
C ARG A 18 8.93 9.16 -15.59
N LEU A 19 9.32 9.38 -14.33
CA LEU A 19 9.38 8.32 -13.32
C LEU A 19 8.00 7.73 -13.03
N ARG A 20 6.94 8.57 -12.94
CA ARG A 20 5.56 8.10 -12.82
C ARG A 20 5.13 7.25 -14.03
N MET A 21 5.53 7.61 -15.25
CA MET A 21 5.26 6.81 -16.45
C MET A 21 5.98 5.45 -16.41
N VAL A 22 7.25 5.43 -16.00
CA VAL A 22 8.02 4.18 -15.85
C VAL A 22 7.44 3.30 -14.75
N ALA A 23 7.07 3.90 -13.61
CA ALA A 23 6.42 3.18 -12.51
C ALA A 23 5.03 2.66 -12.92
N ALA A 24 4.27 3.40 -13.73
CA ALA A 24 3.00 2.93 -14.28
C ALA A 24 3.21 1.75 -15.23
N LEU A 25 4.27 1.77 -16.05
CA LEU A 25 4.64 0.65 -16.92
C LEU A 25 5.04 -0.59 -16.11
N GLY A 26 5.86 -0.43 -15.07
CA GLY A 26 6.19 -1.52 -14.15
C GLY A 26 4.97 -2.05 -13.40
N GLY A 27 4.08 -1.16 -12.95
CA GLY A 27 2.82 -1.52 -12.29
C GLY A 27 1.89 -2.31 -13.20
N MET A 28 1.66 -1.83 -14.44
CA MET A 28 0.88 -2.55 -15.45
C MET A 28 1.52 -3.89 -15.80
N GLY A 29 2.84 -3.95 -15.90
CA GLY A 29 3.59 -5.19 -16.09
C GLY A 29 3.35 -6.19 -14.97
N ALA A 30 3.41 -5.75 -13.71
CA ALA A 30 3.13 -6.60 -12.56
C ALA A 30 1.68 -7.11 -12.57
N THR A 31 0.70 -6.25 -12.87
CA THR A 31 -0.71 -6.64 -12.98
C THR A 31 -0.95 -7.65 -14.10
N ALA A 32 -0.39 -7.40 -15.29
CA ALA A 32 -0.46 -8.34 -16.42
C ALA A 32 0.23 -9.67 -16.09
N GLY A 33 1.37 -9.62 -15.39
CA GLY A 33 2.11 -10.79 -14.93
C GLY A 33 1.26 -11.70 -14.03
N VAL A 34 0.64 -11.10 -13.02
CA VAL A 34 -0.25 -11.82 -12.07
C VAL A 34 -1.48 -12.37 -12.77
N LEU A 35 -2.15 -11.58 -13.62
CA LEU A 35 -3.29 -12.04 -14.40
C LEU A 35 -2.92 -13.20 -15.34
N GLY A 36 -1.74 -13.13 -15.96
CA GLY A 36 -1.20 -14.18 -16.80
C GLY A 36 -1.02 -15.49 -16.05
N LEU A 37 -0.44 -15.44 -14.84
CA LEU A 37 -0.29 -16.63 -13.99
C LEU A 37 -1.63 -17.24 -13.57
N VAL A 38 -2.62 -16.41 -13.22
CA VAL A 38 -3.97 -16.88 -12.86
C VAL A 38 -4.65 -17.56 -14.05
N LEU A 39 -4.54 -16.98 -15.25
CA LEU A 39 -5.09 -17.56 -16.48
C LEU A 39 -4.36 -18.84 -16.90
N ALA A 40 -3.04 -18.89 -16.70
CA ALA A 40 -2.22 -20.07 -17.00
C ALA A 40 -2.58 -21.26 -16.11
N GLY A 41 -2.83 -21.02 -14.82
CA GLY A 41 -3.15 -22.06 -13.83
C GLY A 41 -4.60 -22.55 -13.88
N ASN A 42 -5.56 -21.69 -14.26
CA ASN A 42 -6.99 -22.02 -14.23
C ASN A 42 -7.60 -22.25 -15.64
N GLY A 43 -6.91 -21.85 -16.70
CA GLY A 43 -7.39 -21.97 -18.08
C GLY A 43 -7.15 -23.35 -18.68
N LYS A 44 -7.98 -23.75 -19.66
CA LYS A 44 -7.79 -24.98 -20.45
C LYS A 44 -7.46 -24.63 -21.91
N GLY A 45 -6.50 -25.33 -22.51
CA GLY A 45 -6.10 -25.11 -23.91
C GLY A 45 -5.54 -23.71 -24.16
N TRP A 46 -6.10 -23.00 -25.13
CA TRP A 46 -5.60 -21.69 -25.60
C TRP A 46 -5.52 -20.62 -24.50
N THR A 47 -6.43 -20.63 -23.52
CA THR A 47 -6.43 -19.65 -22.43
C THR A 47 -5.24 -19.82 -21.48
N SER A 48 -4.75 -21.06 -21.31
CA SER A 48 -3.55 -21.32 -20.50
C SER A 48 -2.29 -20.83 -21.21
N ALA A 49 -2.16 -21.11 -22.51
CA ALA A 49 -1.06 -20.61 -23.35
C ALA A 49 -1.02 -19.08 -23.40
N ALA A 50 -2.18 -18.43 -23.57
CA ALA A 50 -2.30 -16.97 -23.51
C ALA A 50 -1.91 -16.42 -22.13
N GLY A 51 -2.25 -17.13 -21.04
CA GLY A 51 -1.84 -16.79 -19.68
C GLY A 51 -0.32 -16.81 -19.50
N VAL A 52 0.37 -17.84 -20.02
CA VAL A 52 1.83 -17.94 -19.97
C VAL A 52 2.50 -16.79 -20.72
N VAL A 53 2.03 -16.46 -21.93
CA VAL A 53 2.55 -15.33 -22.72
C VAL A 53 2.34 -14.01 -21.99
N LEU A 54 1.15 -13.81 -21.41
CA LEU A 54 0.85 -12.60 -20.62
C LEU A 54 1.71 -12.50 -19.36
N ALA A 55 2.00 -13.63 -18.70
CA ALA A 55 2.87 -13.69 -17.53
C ALA A 55 4.29 -13.25 -17.86
N PHE A 56 4.87 -13.77 -18.94
CA PHE A 56 6.21 -13.39 -19.39
C PHE A 56 6.27 -11.96 -19.92
N ALA A 57 5.25 -11.49 -20.65
CA ALA A 57 5.17 -10.10 -21.09
C ALA A 57 5.10 -9.14 -19.90
N GLY A 58 4.32 -9.48 -18.86
CA GLY A 58 4.24 -8.73 -17.62
C GLY A 58 5.58 -8.68 -16.87
N LEU A 59 6.25 -9.83 -16.74
CA LEU A 59 7.59 -9.91 -16.15
C LEU A 59 8.61 -9.07 -16.93
N GLY A 60 8.58 -9.14 -18.27
CA GLY A 60 9.43 -8.33 -19.14
C GLY A 60 9.24 -6.83 -18.94
N ALA A 61 8.00 -6.37 -18.79
CA ALA A 61 7.70 -4.97 -18.50
C ALA A 61 8.19 -4.53 -17.12
N VAL A 62 8.09 -5.39 -16.10
CA VAL A 62 8.67 -5.11 -14.76
C VAL A 62 10.18 -5.02 -14.84
N VAL A 63 10.85 -5.99 -15.47
CA VAL A 63 12.30 -6.03 -15.60
C VAL A 63 12.82 -4.83 -16.39
N ALA A 64 12.14 -4.44 -17.47
CA ALA A 64 12.50 -3.25 -18.25
C ALA A 64 12.30 -1.95 -17.46
N SER A 65 11.29 -1.89 -16.58
CA SER A 65 11.01 -0.68 -15.78
C SER A 65 12.11 -0.35 -14.78
N LEU A 66 12.86 -1.35 -14.28
CA LEU A 66 13.93 -1.16 -13.29
C LEU A 66 15.12 -0.32 -13.80
N PRO A 67 15.80 -0.66 -14.91
CA PRO A 67 16.88 0.16 -15.46
C PRO A 67 16.36 1.51 -16.01
N LEU A 68 15.12 1.55 -16.51
CA LEU A 68 14.47 2.79 -16.93
C LEU A 68 14.23 3.74 -15.74
N ALA A 69 13.86 3.21 -14.57
CA ALA A 69 13.68 3.99 -13.34
C ALA A 69 15.03 4.49 -12.81
N GLY A 70 16.10 3.68 -12.94
CA GLY A 70 17.47 4.08 -12.57
C GLY A 70 17.97 5.32 -13.29
N ARG A 71 17.51 5.58 -14.53
CA ARG A 71 17.86 6.81 -15.29
C ARG A 71 17.23 8.08 -14.73
N TYR A 72 16.30 7.96 -13.79
CA TYR A 72 15.57 9.07 -13.17
C TYR A 72 15.82 9.16 -11.66
N LEU A 73 16.97 8.64 -11.20
CA LEU A 73 17.42 8.77 -9.82
C LEU A 73 17.58 10.25 -9.40
N PRO A 74 17.57 10.53 -8.08
CA PRO A 74 17.76 11.88 -7.56
C PRO A 74 19.07 12.52 -8.03
N ASP A 75 18.98 13.73 -8.55
CA ASP A 75 20.10 14.57 -8.99
C ASP A 75 20.19 15.88 -8.17
N GLY A 76 21.20 16.72 -8.39
CA GLY A 76 21.41 17.98 -7.68
C GLY A 76 20.23 18.97 -7.73
N ASP A 77 19.47 18.98 -8.83
CA ASP A 77 18.23 19.76 -8.97
C ASP A 77 17.13 19.30 -8.00
N THR A 78 17.07 18.00 -7.70
CA THR A 78 16.16 17.44 -6.69
C THR A 78 16.45 18.01 -5.33
N ILE A 79 17.74 18.01 -4.96
CA ILE A 79 18.20 18.42 -3.63
C ILE A 79 17.92 19.92 -3.46
N ARG A 80 18.15 20.73 -4.51
CA ARG A 80 17.79 22.16 -4.51
C ARG A 80 16.29 22.40 -4.40
N VAL A 81 15.47 21.65 -5.14
CA VAL A 81 14.01 21.78 -5.07
C VAL A 81 13.46 21.27 -3.74
N GLU A 82 14.04 20.23 -3.16
CA GLU A 82 13.67 19.65 -1.87
C GLU A 82 14.04 20.58 -0.72
N ASN A 83 15.26 21.14 -0.72
CA ASN A 83 15.69 22.17 0.22
C ASN A 83 14.83 23.45 0.16
N ALA A 84 14.27 23.76 -1.02
CA ALA A 84 13.38 24.89 -1.23
C ALA A 84 11.89 24.56 -1.01
N ARG A 85 11.51 23.28 -0.86
CA ARG A 85 10.10 22.83 -0.77
C ARG A 85 9.56 22.69 0.64
N GLY A 86 10.39 22.71 1.68
CA GLY A 86 9.89 22.68 3.05
C GLY A 86 10.94 22.31 4.08
N GLY A 87 10.72 22.79 5.31
CA GLY A 87 11.56 22.44 6.47
C GLY A 87 11.45 20.97 6.85
N TYR A 88 12.31 20.52 7.77
CA TYR A 88 12.39 19.14 8.27
C TYR A 88 11.02 18.49 8.58
N ARG A 89 10.05 19.29 9.05
CA ARG A 89 8.67 18.86 9.34
C ARG A 89 7.93 18.29 8.13
N ASP A 90 7.96 18.99 7.00
CA ASP A 90 7.17 18.62 5.81
C ASP A 90 7.72 17.35 5.17
N MET A 91 9.04 17.17 5.21
CA MET A 91 9.72 15.95 4.76
C MET A 91 9.29 14.73 5.57
N VAL A 92 9.24 14.87 6.91
CA VAL A 92 8.82 13.80 7.82
C VAL A 92 7.34 13.45 7.63
N GLN A 93 6.46 14.45 7.49
CA GLN A 93 5.03 14.22 7.23
C GLN A 93 4.80 13.50 5.90
N LYS A 94 5.47 13.95 4.83
CA LYS A 94 5.38 13.32 3.50
C LYS A 94 5.90 11.88 3.50
N LYS A 95 7.04 11.61 4.16
CA LYS A 95 7.59 10.26 4.28
C LYS A 95 6.61 9.33 4.99
N ARG A 96 5.95 9.83 6.04
CA ARG A 96 4.91 9.11 6.79
C ARG A 96 3.67 8.84 5.94
N ALA A 97 3.19 9.81 5.16
CA ALA A 97 2.06 9.60 4.26
C ALA A 97 2.39 8.53 3.19
N VAL A 98 3.60 8.57 2.62
CA VAL A 98 4.05 7.58 1.64
C VAL A 98 4.16 6.18 2.25
N SER A 99 4.68 6.05 3.48
CA SER A 99 4.74 4.74 4.15
C SER A 99 3.35 4.15 4.37
N MET A 100 2.35 4.98 4.71
CA MET A 100 0.95 4.53 4.86
C MET A 100 0.32 4.01 3.56
N ALA A 101 0.79 4.46 2.40
CA ALA A 101 0.33 3.98 1.09
C ALA A 101 1.07 2.73 0.60
N LEU A 102 2.37 2.59 0.93
CA LEU A 102 3.19 1.46 0.50
C LEU A 102 3.06 0.24 1.42
N MET A 103 2.88 0.46 2.72
CA MET A 103 2.81 -0.62 3.71
C MET A 103 1.70 -1.64 3.44
N PRO A 104 0.48 -1.25 2.96
CA PRO A 104 -0.51 -2.22 2.51
C PRO A 104 0.03 -3.15 1.42
N LEU A 105 0.66 -2.57 0.38
CA LEU A 105 1.14 -3.32 -0.78
C LEU A 105 2.21 -4.34 -0.39
N THR A 106 3.17 -3.94 0.45
CA THR A 106 4.23 -4.84 0.91
C THR A 106 3.71 -5.93 1.85
N SER A 107 2.55 -5.72 2.45
CA SER A 107 1.99 -6.64 3.44
C SER A 107 0.92 -7.59 2.89
N LEU A 108 0.51 -7.41 1.63
CA LEU A 108 -0.48 -8.28 0.97
C LEU A 108 -0.09 -9.76 1.04
N PHE A 109 1.20 -10.08 0.87
CA PHE A 109 1.68 -11.46 0.95
C PHE A 109 1.43 -12.07 2.34
N LEU A 110 1.73 -11.33 3.42
CA LEU A 110 1.50 -11.80 4.79
C LEU A 110 0.01 -12.04 5.05
N VAL A 111 -0.86 -11.15 4.56
CA VAL A 111 -2.30 -11.28 4.75
C VAL A 111 -2.88 -12.42 3.95
N TYR A 112 -2.39 -12.63 2.71
CA TYR A 112 -2.74 -13.78 1.91
C TYR A 112 -2.36 -15.10 2.61
N ARG A 113 -1.13 -15.19 3.13
CA ARG A 113 -0.68 -16.36 3.91
C ARG A 113 -1.47 -16.54 5.20
N GLY A 114 -1.79 -15.47 5.92
CA GLY A 114 -2.64 -15.52 7.11
C GLY A 114 -4.07 -15.96 6.80
N THR A 115 -4.63 -15.54 5.67
CA THR A 115 -5.96 -15.95 5.21
C THR A 115 -6.01 -17.44 4.88
N LEU A 116 -5.00 -17.94 4.15
CA LEU A 116 -4.86 -19.38 3.88
C LEU A 116 -4.66 -20.19 5.16
N GLY A 117 -3.79 -19.72 6.07
CA GLY A 117 -3.58 -20.38 7.35
C GLY A 117 -4.85 -20.45 8.18
N ALA A 118 -5.64 -19.38 8.21
CA ALA A 118 -6.92 -19.33 8.91
C ALA A 118 -7.95 -20.30 8.32
N TRP A 119 -7.97 -20.44 6.99
CA TRP A 119 -8.77 -21.45 6.31
C TRP A 119 -8.36 -22.87 6.70
N ASN A 120 -7.06 -23.18 6.58
CA ASN A 120 -6.53 -24.52 6.89
C ASN A 120 -6.80 -24.92 8.35
N ILE A 121 -6.57 -24.01 9.29
CA ILE A 121 -6.85 -24.22 10.71
C ILE A 121 -8.34 -24.48 10.93
N ALA A 122 -9.21 -23.64 10.35
CA ALA A 122 -10.65 -23.79 10.53
C ALA A 122 -11.20 -25.08 9.90
N SER A 123 -10.60 -25.55 8.80
CA SER A 123 -10.94 -26.83 8.16
C SER A 123 -10.27 -28.06 8.81
N GLY A 124 -9.56 -27.90 9.92
CA GLY A 124 -8.88 -28.99 10.62
C GLY A 124 -7.59 -29.50 9.98
N GLN A 125 -7.02 -28.75 9.04
CA GLN A 125 -5.77 -29.06 8.31
C GLN A 125 -4.61 -28.13 8.73
N GLY A 126 -4.73 -27.48 9.88
CA GLY A 126 -3.78 -26.45 10.31
C GLY A 126 -2.40 -27.02 10.67
N GLU A 127 -1.37 -26.53 10.00
CA GLU A 127 0.03 -26.83 10.33
C GLU A 127 0.65 -25.76 11.25
N GLY A 128 1.81 -26.03 11.84
CA GLY A 128 2.49 -25.07 12.73
C GLY A 128 2.80 -23.72 12.07
N LEU A 129 3.11 -23.72 10.77
CA LEU A 129 3.34 -22.49 10.01
C LEU A 129 2.05 -21.68 9.82
N ASP A 130 0.90 -22.33 9.69
CA ASP A 130 -0.40 -21.66 9.51
C ASP A 130 -0.77 -20.85 10.75
N TRP A 131 -0.54 -21.41 11.94
CA TRP A 131 -0.77 -20.71 13.21
C TRP A 131 0.09 -19.44 13.33
N MET A 132 1.37 -19.53 12.92
CA MET A 132 2.26 -18.38 12.90
C MET A 132 1.79 -17.30 11.92
N MET A 133 1.38 -17.68 10.71
CA MET A 133 0.91 -16.74 9.68
C MET A 133 -0.41 -16.07 10.07
N VAL A 134 -1.33 -16.81 10.71
CA VAL A 134 -2.58 -16.26 11.25
C VAL A 134 -2.32 -15.23 12.33
N GLY A 135 -1.30 -15.41 13.18
CA GLY A 135 -0.92 -14.42 14.18
C GLY A 135 -0.27 -13.16 13.56
N LEU A 136 0.64 -13.34 12.60
CA LEU A 136 1.39 -12.23 12.00
C LEU A 136 0.53 -11.31 11.13
N SER A 137 -0.47 -11.84 10.43
CA SER A 137 -1.30 -11.05 9.51
C SER A 137 -2.10 -9.91 10.20
N PRO A 138 -2.86 -10.18 11.28
CA PRO A 138 -3.50 -9.14 12.09
C PRO A 138 -2.53 -8.11 12.67
N MET A 139 -1.32 -8.53 13.06
CA MET A 139 -0.32 -7.62 13.65
C MET A 139 0.05 -6.48 12.70
N ILE A 140 0.22 -6.77 11.42
CA ILE A 140 0.48 -5.71 10.42
C ILE A 140 -0.67 -4.72 10.37
N SER A 141 -1.91 -5.21 10.36
CA SER A 141 -3.10 -4.35 10.30
C SER A 141 -3.20 -3.45 11.52
N ILE A 142 -2.84 -3.97 12.70
CA ILE A 142 -2.73 -3.21 13.94
C ILE A 142 -1.65 -2.14 13.84
N VAL A 143 -0.45 -2.49 13.37
CA VAL A 143 0.65 -1.52 13.18
C VAL A 143 0.21 -0.39 12.27
N LEU A 144 -0.44 -0.70 11.15
CA LEU A 144 -0.88 0.30 10.20
C LEU A 144 -1.97 1.21 10.79
N LEU A 145 -2.93 0.67 11.55
CA LEU A 145 -3.91 1.47 12.27
C LEU A 145 -3.27 2.33 13.38
N MET A 146 -2.29 1.81 14.12
CA MET A 146 -1.55 2.59 15.11
C MET A 146 -0.79 3.75 14.46
N MET A 147 -0.20 3.53 13.28
CA MET A 147 0.44 4.58 12.51
C MET A 147 -0.56 5.66 12.09
N VAL A 148 -1.75 5.30 11.61
CA VAL A 148 -2.79 6.28 11.23
C VAL A 148 -3.34 7.02 12.44
N ALA A 149 -3.58 6.32 13.55
CA ALA A 149 -4.04 6.92 14.80
C ALA A 149 -2.97 7.81 15.47
N GLY A 150 -1.70 7.67 15.10
CA GLY A 150 -0.58 8.38 15.73
C GLY A 150 -0.12 7.78 17.06
N LEU A 151 -0.44 6.50 17.30
CA LEU A 151 -0.10 5.78 18.53
C LEU A 151 1.27 5.11 18.49
N ASP A 152 1.93 5.13 17.33
CA ASP A 152 3.25 4.55 17.07
C ASP A 152 4.39 5.27 17.82
N ASN A 153 4.27 6.58 18.07
CA ASN A 153 5.33 7.40 18.65
C ASN A 153 5.00 7.96 20.04
N ARG A 154 4.40 7.13 20.91
CA ARG A 154 3.88 7.55 22.22
C ARG A 154 4.93 8.24 23.13
N GLY A 155 6.23 7.94 22.94
CA GLY A 155 7.33 8.47 23.75
C GLY A 155 8.05 9.70 23.18
N ASP A 156 7.91 10.02 21.90
CA ASP A 156 8.70 11.09 21.26
C ASP A 156 7.88 12.39 21.12
N LYS A 157 8.00 13.25 22.14
CA LYS A 157 7.32 14.56 22.17
C LYS A 157 7.74 15.49 21.02
N LYS A 158 8.98 15.38 20.53
CA LYS A 158 9.46 16.22 19.41
C LYS A 158 8.81 15.77 18.11
N MET A 159 8.78 14.46 17.87
CA MET A 159 8.13 13.88 16.70
C MET A 159 6.61 14.14 16.71
N LYS A 160 5.99 14.03 17.88
CA LYS A 160 4.56 14.32 18.07
C LYS A 160 4.22 15.77 17.69
N ARG A 161 5.00 16.75 18.15
CA ARG A 161 4.83 18.17 17.78
C ARG A 161 5.01 18.44 16.28
N LEU A 162 5.84 17.66 15.60
CA LEU A 162 6.04 17.78 14.15
C LEU A 162 4.89 17.14 13.35
N LEU A 163 4.19 16.15 13.91
CA LEU A 163 3.20 15.32 13.23
C LEU A 163 1.75 15.59 13.64
N GLU A 164 1.52 16.40 14.67
CA GLU A 164 0.19 16.75 15.22
C GLU A 164 -0.11 18.23 15.04
N ASP A 165 -0.32 18.61 13.79
CA ASP A 165 -0.92 19.88 13.40
C ASP A 165 -2.46 19.72 13.30
N GLU A 166 -3.22 20.81 13.39
CA GLU A 166 -4.69 20.80 13.28
C GLU A 166 -5.15 20.12 11.98
N LEU A 167 -4.42 20.39 10.89
CA LEU A 167 -4.67 19.77 9.59
C LEU A 167 -4.49 18.24 9.63
N THR A 168 -3.39 17.77 10.23
CA THR A 168 -3.13 16.33 10.34
C THR A 168 -4.13 15.62 11.23
N LEU A 169 -4.63 16.27 12.29
CA LEU A 169 -5.69 15.74 13.15
C LEU A 169 -6.99 15.54 12.38
N SER A 170 -7.37 16.51 11.53
CA SER A 170 -8.54 16.37 10.66
C SER A 170 -8.41 15.19 9.68
N PHE A 171 -7.22 14.99 9.10
CA PHE A 171 -6.96 13.86 8.20
C PHE A 171 -7.02 12.52 8.90
N ARG A 172 -6.50 12.42 10.14
CA ARG A 172 -6.62 11.20 10.96
C ARG A 172 -8.08 10.86 11.23
N ARG A 173 -8.90 11.84 11.60
CA ARG A 173 -10.33 11.62 11.86
C ARG A 173 -11.05 11.09 10.63
N ASP A 174 -10.86 11.70 9.47
CA ASP A 174 -11.45 11.24 8.22
C ASP A 174 -10.95 9.88 7.78
N ALA A 175 -9.66 9.59 7.97
CA ALA A 175 -9.06 8.29 7.69
C ALA A 175 -9.65 7.19 8.58
N LEU A 176 -9.82 7.47 9.88
CA LEU A 176 -10.43 6.53 10.83
C LEU A 176 -11.92 6.31 10.54
N ASN A 177 -12.65 7.34 10.09
CA ASN A 177 -14.04 7.18 9.63
C ASN A 177 -14.12 6.24 8.41
N ALA A 178 -13.18 6.36 7.46
CA ALA A 178 -13.11 5.45 6.31
C ALA A 178 -12.80 4.01 6.72
N ALA A 179 -11.90 3.81 7.69
CA ALA A 179 -11.68 2.49 8.29
C ALA A 179 -12.92 1.95 8.99
N LEU A 180 -13.62 2.78 9.77
CA LEU A 180 -14.85 2.36 10.45
C LEU A 180 -15.93 1.93 9.44
N ALA A 181 -16.10 2.68 8.35
CA ALA A 181 -17.02 2.31 7.28
C ALA A 181 -16.63 0.98 6.62
N ALA A 182 -15.34 0.79 6.31
CA ALA A 182 -14.84 -0.47 5.75
C ALA A 182 -15.03 -1.66 6.72
N ALA A 183 -14.77 -1.45 8.01
CA ALA A 183 -14.98 -2.45 9.05
C ALA A 183 -16.46 -2.84 9.17
N MET A 184 -17.38 -1.87 9.19
CA MET A 184 -18.82 -2.13 9.27
C MET A 184 -19.32 -2.95 8.09
N VAL A 185 -18.96 -2.56 6.85
CA VAL A 185 -19.34 -3.31 5.65
C VAL A 185 -18.72 -4.71 5.67
N GLY A 186 -17.44 -4.81 6.02
CA GLY A 186 -16.75 -6.08 6.03
C GLY A 186 -17.20 -7.03 7.14
N LEU A 187 -17.63 -6.52 8.30
CA LEU A 187 -18.25 -7.32 9.36
C LEU A 187 -19.58 -7.93 8.90
N LEU A 188 -20.39 -7.20 8.12
CA LEU A 188 -21.62 -7.75 7.52
C LEU A 188 -21.31 -8.89 6.54
N VAL A 189 -20.24 -8.73 5.74
CA VAL A 189 -19.79 -9.79 4.82
C VAL A 189 -19.29 -11.02 5.60
N VAL A 190 -18.44 -10.83 6.62
CA VAL A 190 -17.94 -11.92 7.47
C VAL A 190 -19.10 -12.61 8.21
N PHE A 191 -20.09 -11.87 8.68
CA PHE A 191 -21.29 -12.42 9.31
C PHE A 191 -22.07 -13.30 8.32
N GLY A 192 -22.33 -12.80 7.10
CA GLY A 192 -22.98 -13.59 6.05
C GLY A 192 -22.19 -14.85 5.67
N LEU A 193 -20.86 -14.74 5.56
CA LEU A 193 -19.98 -15.88 5.35
C LEU A 193 -20.07 -16.88 6.50
N GLY A 194 -20.15 -16.42 7.75
CA GLY A 194 -20.21 -17.27 8.93
C GLY A 194 -21.51 -18.07 9.03
N LEU A 195 -22.62 -17.48 8.61
CA LEU A 195 -23.90 -18.16 8.50
C LEU A 195 -23.89 -19.25 7.40
N TRP A 196 -23.16 -19.03 6.32
CA TRP A 196 -23.05 -20.00 5.23
C TRP A 196 -22.03 -21.10 5.53
N ARG A 197 -20.82 -20.72 5.95
CA ARG A 197 -19.69 -21.60 6.26
C ARG A 197 -18.75 -20.92 7.25
N ALA A 198 -18.74 -21.41 8.49
CA ALA A 198 -17.93 -20.84 9.59
C ALA A 198 -16.44 -20.71 9.23
N GLU A 199 -15.88 -21.70 8.52
CA GLU A 199 -14.49 -21.71 8.06
C GLU A 199 -14.16 -20.50 7.17
N ALA A 200 -15.09 -20.12 6.29
CA ALA A 200 -14.92 -18.98 5.40
C ALA A 200 -14.92 -17.66 6.17
N ALA A 201 -15.71 -17.54 7.23
CA ALA A 201 -15.69 -16.36 8.09
C ALA A 201 -14.35 -16.22 8.83
N VAL A 202 -13.82 -17.31 9.39
CA VAL A 202 -12.52 -17.30 10.07
C VAL A 202 -11.41 -16.92 9.10
N ALA A 203 -11.41 -17.48 7.88
CA ALA A 203 -10.46 -17.13 6.84
C ALA A 203 -10.56 -15.67 6.36
N ALA A 204 -11.76 -15.07 6.40
CA ALA A 204 -11.98 -13.70 5.97
C ALA A 204 -11.50 -12.64 6.99
N LEU A 205 -11.36 -12.99 8.27
CA LEU A 205 -10.99 -12.04 9.33
C LEU A 205 -9.64 -11.34 9.11
N PRO A 206 -8.53 -12.03 8.76
CA PRO A 206 -7.27 -11.37 8.45
C PRO A 206 -7.39 -10.39 7.27
N GLY A 207 -8.13 -10.77 6.23
CA GLY A 207 -8.43 -9.91 5.09
C GLY A 207 -9.24 -8.67 5.48
N LEU A 208 -10.27 -8.83 6.32
CA LEU A 208 -11.08 -7.74 6.85
C LEU A 208 -10.23 -6.71 7.62
N MET A 209 -9.39 -7.19 8.54
CA MET A 209 -8.49 -6.32 9.31
C MET A 209 -7.56 -5.53 8.38
N PHE A 210 -7.03 -6.20 7.36
CA PHE A 210 -6.14 -5.57 6.39
C PHE A 210 -6.86 -4.52 5.54
N VAL A 211 -8.05 -4.82 5.02
CA VAL A 211 -8.86 -3.87 4.22
C VAL A 211 -9.22 -2.66 5.07
N THR A 212 -9.61 -2.88 6.32
CA THR A 212 -9.93 -1.82 7.29
C THR A 212 -8.74 -0.89 7.51
N ALA A 213 -7.58 -1.47 7.84
CA ALA A 213 -6.37 -0.70 8.06
C ALA A 213 -5.94 0.05 6.79
N SER A 214 -5.92 -0.64 5.66
CA SER A 214 -5.52 -0.09 4.35
C SER A 214 -6.43 1.06 3.92
N ALA A 215 -7.74 0.97 4.17
CA ALA A 215 -8.67 2.05 3.90
C ALA A 215 -8.30 3.33 4.67
N ALA A 216 -7.95 3.21 5.95
CA ALA A 216 -7.43 4.33 6.74
C ALA A 216 -6.12 4.89 6.18
N GLY A 217 -5.12 4.03 5.93
CA GLY A 217 -3.81 4.46 5.42
C GLY A 217 -3.90 5.15 4.05
N LEU A 218 -4.67 4.58 3.12
CA LEU A 218 -4.89 5.13 1.79
C LEU A 218 -5.69 6.43 1.84
N ARG A 219 -6.74 6.52 2.68
CA ARG A 219 -7.51 7.74 2.83
C ARG A 219 -6.65 8.87 3.40
N TYR A 220 -5.84 8.59 4.41
CA TYR A 220 -4.90 9.56 4.97
C TYR A 220 -3.95 10.10 3.89
N TRP A 221 -3.33 9.21 3.13
CA TRP A 221 -2.42 9.59 2.04
C TRP A 221 -3.10 10.39 0.92
N GLN A 222 -4.35 10.06 0.57
CA GLN A 222 -5.12 10.83 -0.41
C GLN A 222 -5.37 12.27 0.07
N LEU A 223 -5.69 12.46 1.35
CA LEU A 223 -5.92 13.78 1.94
C LEU A 223 -4.63 14.60 1.98
N ASP A 224 -3.51 13.98 2.39
CA ASP A 224 -2.18 14.59 2.37
C ASP A 224 -1.77 15.06 0.96
N ARG A 225 -2.03 14.26 -0.07
CA ARG A 225 -1.80 14.64 -1.48
C ARG A 225 -2.67 15.80 -1.96
N ARG A 226 -3.93 15.86 -1.53
CA ARG A 226 -4.84 16.96 -1.91
C ARG A 226 -4.39 18.28 -1.28
N ALA A 227 -3.93 18.25 -0.04
CA ALA A 227 -3.44 19.43 0.66
C ALA A 227 -2.09 19.94 0.13
N SER A 228 -1.24 19.04 -0.36
CA SER A 228 0.07 19.38 -0.94
C SER A 228 0.02 19.78 -2.43
N GLY A 229 -1.16 19.81 -3.06
CA GLY A 229 -1.36 20.34 -4.42
C GLY A 229 -1.04 19.38 -5.58
N GLY A 230 -0.77 18.08 -5.33
CA GLY A 230 -0.61 17.03 -6.36
C GLY A 230 0.75 16.93 -7.10
#